data_AF-A0A3M1JM71-F1
#
_entry.id   AF-A0A3M1JM71-F1
#
_cell.length_a   1.000
_cell.length_b   1.000
_cell.length_c   1.000
_cell.angle_alpha   90.00
_cell.angle_beta   90.00
_cell.angle_gamma   90.00
#
_symmetry.space_group_name_H-M   'P 1'
#
loop_
_entity.id
_entity.type
_entity.pdbx_description
1 polymer ?
#
loop_
_entity_poly.entity_id
_entity_poly.type
_entity_poly.pdbx_seq_one_letter_code
_entity_poly.pdbx_strand_id
1 'polypeptide(L)'
;MALPLALAACGARLGGEAEKQSAAQTVSLERPNTPSARAVQVSWTAARASFCAFGMDRNKLRADYLAYERAQGATPEQLAQLERLYDVTYQTFYAKVREVPNYCTRKRIDEIRPDINRHLR
;
A
#
# COMPACT_ATOMS: atom_id res chain seq x y z
N MET A 1 22.26 2.43 69.06
CA MET A 1 21.22 1.93 68.13
C MET A 1 21.26 2.83 66.90
N ALA A 2 21.26 2.43 65.64
CA ALA A 2 21.60 1.22 64.87
C ALA A 2 21.64 1.70 63.40
N LEU A 3 22.64 1.26 62.61
CA LEU A 3 22.69 1.34 61.13
C LEU A 3 21.59 0.46 60.50
N PRO A 4 21.07 0.69 59.27
CA PRO A 4 21.79 0.56 57.98
C PRO A 4 21.41 1.60 56.88
N LEU A 5 22.24 1.95 55.89
CA LEU A 5 22.63 1.27 54.63
C LEU A 5 21.48 0.89 53.66
N ALA A 6 21.39 1.58 52.51
CA ALA A 6 20.95 1.12 51.18
C ALA A 6 20.72 2.33 50.24
N LEU A 7 20.95 2.35 48.93
CA LEU A 7 21.58 1.45 47.95
C LEU A 7 21.90 2.32 46.71
N ALA A 8 22.98 2.01 46.01
CA ALA A 8 23.38 2.66 44.77
C ALA A 8 22.33 2.46 43.65
N ALA A 9 21.92 3.53 42.99
CA ALA A 9 21.27 3.46 41.68
C ALA A 9 22.33 3.69 40.59
N CYS A 10 22.93 2.59 40.16
CA CYS A 10 23.63 2.49 38.88
C CYS A 10 22.56 2.42 37.79
N GLY A 11 22.61 3.34 36.81
CA GLY A 11 21.70 3.36 35.68
C GLY A 11 22.42 3.95 34.48
N ALA A 12 23.31 3.15 33.89
CA ALA A 12 24.00 3.45 32.66
C ALA A 12 23.00 3.77 31.54
N ARG A 13 23.19 4.93 30.90
CA ARG A 13 22.79 5.14 29.51
C ARG A 13 23.93 4.68 28.60
N LEU A 14 23.60 4.41 27.34
CA LEU A 14 24.42 3.83 26.25
C LEU A 14 24.25 2.30 26.23
N GLY A 15 23.58 1.67 25.28
CA GLY A 15 23.26 2.04 23.91
C GLY A 15 23.41 0.76 23.08
N GLY A 16 22.47 0.52 22.16
CA GLY A 16 22.64 -0.50 21.13
C GLY A 16 21.83 -1.79 21.32
N GLU A 17 20.51 -1.68 21.33
CA GLU A 17 19.66 -2.80 20.92
C GLU A 17 19.32 -2.58 19.44
N ALA A 18 20.09 -3.26 18.58
CA ALA A 18 19.67 -3.56 17.22
C ALA A 18 18.59 -4.65 17.29
N GLU A 19 17.41 -4.27 17.79
CA GLU A 19 16.24 -5.11 17.72
C GLU A 19 15.71 -5.04 16.30
N LYS A 20 15.96 -6.12 15.54
CA LYS A 20 15.29 -6.41 14.28
C LYS A 20 13.80 -6.61 14.58
N GLN A 21 13.08 -5.50 14.73
CA GLN A 21 11.63 -5.49 14.69
C GLN A 21 11.21 -5.78 13.25
N SER A 22 11.03 -7.07 12.99
CA SER A 22 10.15 -7.58 11.97
C SER A 22 8.75 -7.06 12.29
N ALA A 23 8.45 -5.85 11.82
CA ALA A 23 7.12 -5.30 11.86
C ALA A 23 6.27 -6.12 10.89
N ALA A 24 5.54 -7.09 11.43
CA ALA A 24 4.28 -7.51 10.87
C ALA A 24 3.45 -6.23 10.73
N GLN A 25 3.42 -5.67 9.52
CA GLN A 25 2.67 -4.48 9.17
C GLN A 25 1.19 -4.80 9.34
N THR A 26 0.66 -4.48 10.52
CA THR A 26 -0.73 -4.07 10.65
C THR A 26 -0.89 -2.83 9.77
N VAL A 27 -1.31 -3.05 8.52
CA VAL A 27 -1.67 -1.98 7.59
C VAL A 27 -2.89 -1.29 8.18
N SER A 28 -2.65 -0.25 8.99
CA SER A 28 -3.66 0.76 9.25
C SER A 28 -4.10 1.27 7.89
N LEU A 29 -5.40 1.21 7.59
CA LEU A 29 -6.02 1.69 6.35
C LEU A 29 -6.03 3.22 6.30
N GLU A 30 -4.89 3.84 6.62
CA GLU A 30 -4.68 5.25 6.34
C GLU A 30 -4.84 5.41 4.82
N ARG A 31 -5.71 6.34 4.40
CA ARG A 31 -5.85 6.66 2.98
C ARG A 31 -4.44 6.92 2.42
N PRO A 32 -4.07 6.34 1.26
CA PRO A 32 -2.76 6.63 0.69
C PRO A 32 -2.60 8.13 0.45
N ASN A 33 -1.77 8.75 1.29
CA ASN A 33 -1.64 10.20 1.32
C ASN A 33 -0.53 10.71 0.39
N THR A 34 0.36 9.83 -0.08
CA THR A 34 1.38 10.16 -1.08
C THR A 34 0.94 9.73 -2.49
N PRO A 35 1.39 10.44 -3.55
CA PRO A 35 1.10 10.05 -4.93
C PRO A 35 1.55 8.62 -5.26
N SER A 36 2.71 8.20 -4.75
CA SER A 36 3.25 6.86 -4.97
C SER A 36 2.45 5.77 -4.25
N ALA A 37 2.01 6.02 -3.01
CA ALA A 37 1.14 5.07 -2.30
C ALA A 37 -0.23 4.94 -3.01
N ARG A 38 -0.75 6.02 -3.58
CA ARG A 38 -1.96 5.97 -4.42
C ARG A 38 -1.72 5.17 -5.70
N ALA A 39 -0.60 5.36 -6.40
CA ALA A 39 -0.27 4.53 -7.58
C ALA A 39 -0.32 3.03 -7.26
N VAL A 40 0.29 2.62 -6.14
CA VAL A 40 0.30 1.22 -5.68
C VAL A 40 -1.12 0.73 -5.36
N GLN A 41 -1.95 1.54 -4.70
CA GLN A 41 -3.32 1.17 -4.39
C GLN A 41 -4.17 1.01 -5.66
N VAL A 42 -4.09 1.99 -6.58
CA VAL A 42 -4.88 1.96 -7.83
C VAL A 42 -4.42 0.78 -8.70
N SER A 43 -3.12 0.49 -8.76
CA SER A 43 -2.59 -0.65 -9.53
C SER A 43 -2.99 -2.00 -8.92
N TRP A 44 -3.05 -2.10 -7.58
CA TRP A 44 -3.60 -3.26 -6.88
C TRP A 44 -5.07 -3.50 -7.24
N THR A 45 -5.92 -2.47 -7.14
CA THR A 45 -7.33 -2.56 -7.53
C THR A 45 -7.46 -2.99 -9.00
N ALA A 46 -6.69 -2.37 -9.89
CA ALA A 46 -6.69 -2.70 -11.32
C ALA A 46 -6.30 -4.17 -11.57
N ALA A 47 -5.27 -4.68 -10.91
CA ALA A 47 -4.81 -6.06 -11.07
C ALA A 47 -5.87 -7.07 -10.63
N ARG A 48 -6.46 -6.87 -9.46
CA ARG A 48 -7.56 -7.73 -8.95
C ARG A 48 -8.78 -7.66 -9.87
N ALA A 49 -9.16 -6.45 -10.28
CA ALA A 49 -10.32 -6.22 -11.12
C ALA A 49 -10.18 -6.87 -12.50
N SER A 50 -8.99 -6.75 -13.09
CA SER A 50 -8.64 -7.36 -14.37
C SER A 50 -8.65 -8.89 -14.29
N PHE A 51 -8.06 -9.46 -13.24
CA PHE A 51 -8.02 -10.92 -13.08
C PHE A 51 -9.39 -11.53 -12.84
N CYS A 52 -10.23 -10.87 -12.03
CA CYS A 52 -11.59 -11.34 -11.76
C CYS A 52 -12.63 -10.89 -12.80
N ALA A 53 -12.20 -10.39 -13.97
CA ALA A 53 -13.03 -10.06 -15.12
C ALA A 53 -14.21 -9.10 -14.82
N PHE A 54 -13.98 -8.09 -13.99
CA PHE A 54 -15.02 -7.12 -13.62
C PHE A 54 -15.42 -6.13 -14.73
N GLY A 55 -14.90 -6.27 -15.96
CA GLY A 55 -15.18 -5.34 -17.06
C GLY A 55 -14.57 -3.94 -16.88
N MET A 56 -13.61 -3.78 -15.96
CA MET A 56 -12.93 -2.51 -15.71
C MET A 56 -11.95 -2.17 -16.83
N ASP A 57 -12.02 -0.93 -17.33
CA ASP A 57 -10.98 -0.38 -18.19
C ASP A 57 -9.78 0.09 -17.37
N ARG A 58 -8.69 -0.70 -17.42
CA ARG A 58 -7.41 -0.38 -16.77
C ARG A 58 -6.83 0.93 -17.27
N ASN A 59 -6.92 1.21 -18.57
CA ASN A 59 -6.30 2.40 -19.16
C ASN A 59 -7.04 3.65 -18.70
N LYS A 60 -8.38 3.61 -18.66
CA LYS A 60 -9.18 4.67 -18.05
C LYS A 60 -8.79 4.90 -16.59
N LEU A 61 -8.72 3.83 -15.79
CA LEU A 61 -8.36 3.94 -14.37
C LEU A 61 -6.98 4.56 -14.16
N ARG A 62 -5.98 4.19 -14.97
CA ARG A 62 -4.65 4.79 -14.96
C ARG A 62 -4.69 6.27 -15.35
N ALA A 63 -5.42 6.60 -16.42
CA ALA A 63 -5.55 7.97 -16.90
C ALA A 63 -6.23 8.88 -15.85
N ASP A 64 -7.29 8.40 -15.21
CA ASP A 64 -8.01 9.11 -14.16
C ASP A 64 -7.13 9.37 -12.94
N TYR A 65 -6.31 8.37 -12.55
CA TYR A 65 -5.31 8.54 -11.50
C TYR A 65 -4.28 9.62 -11.86
N LEU A 66 -3.68 9.57 -13.05
CA LEU A 66 -2.70 10.57 -13.48
C LEU A 66 -3.33 11.96 -13.64
N ALA A 67 -4.60 12.04 -14.05
CA ALA A 67 -5.35 13.28 -14.08
C ALA A 67 -5.59 13.87 -12.69
N TYR A 68 -5.92 13.02 -11.72
CA TYR A 68 -6.02 13.42 -10.31
C TYR A 68 -4.70 13.99 -9.81
N GLU A 69 -3.57 13.29 -9.98
CA GLU A 69 -2.27 13.78 -9.50
C GLU A 69 -1.84 15.07 -10.20
N ARG A 70 -2.14 15.22 -11.50
CA ARG A 70 -1.91 16.48 -12.22
C ARG A 70 -2.71 17.62 -11.60
N ALA A 71 -3.98 17.39 -11.25
CA ALA A 71 -4.82 18.38 -10.57
C ALA A 71 -4.32 18.70 -9.14
N GLN A 72 -3.59 17.78 -8.51
CA GLN A 72 -2.90 18.00 -7.23
C GLN A 72 -1.56 18.74 -7.38
N GLY A 73 -1.15 19.10 -8.60
CA GLY A 73 0.08 19.87 -8.86
C GLY A 73 1.31 19.02 -9.15
N ALA A 74 1.16 17.73 -9.48
CA ALA A 74 2.29 16.91 -9.91
C ALA A 74 2.92 17.44 -11.21
N THR A 75 4.26 17.50 -11.27
CA THR A 75 4.99 17.91 -12.47
C THR A 75 4.94 16.84 -13.56
N PRO A 76 5.24 17.16 -14.83
CA PRO A 76 5.32 16.16 -15.90
C PRO A 76 6.28 15.00 -15.59
N GLU A 77 7.43 15.28 -14.98
CA GLU A 77 8.43 14.26 -14.60
C GLU A 77 7.88 13.35 -13.49
N GLN A 78 7.19 13.93 -12.51
CA GLN A 78 6.54 13.17 -11.45
C GLN A 78 5.45 12.28 -12.02
N LEU A 79 4.60 12.79 -12.93
CA LEU A 79 3.57 12.01 -13.59
C LEU A 79 4.17 10.83 -14.38
N ALA A 80 5.26 11.02 -15.10
CA ALA A 80 5.96 9.94 -15.80
C ALA A 80 6.56 8.90 -14.85
N GLN A 81 7.01 9.30 -13.66
CA GLN A 81 7.46 8.37 -12.63
C GLN A 81 6.29 7.58 -12.02
N LEU A 82 5.17 8.24 -11.75
CA LEU A 82 3.97 7.63 -11.19
C LEU A 82 3.32 6.66 -12.17
N GLU A 83 3.30 6.98 -13.47
CA GLU A 83 2.83 6.07 -14.52
C GLU A 83 3.67 4.79 -14.57
N ARG A 84 5.00 4.92 -14.57
CA ARG A 84 5.91 3.77 -14.53
C ARG A 84 5.73 2.92 -13.26
N LEU A 85 5.60 3.57 -12.10
CA LEU A 85 5.34 2.89 -10.84
C LEU A 85 4.02 2.11 -10.90
N TYR A 86 2.95 2.73 -11.40
CA TYR A 86 1.66 2.11 -11.58
C TYR A 86 1.77 0.86 -12.48
N ASP A 87 2.43 0.96 -13.62
CA ASP A 87 2.53 -0.14 -14.58
C ASP A 87 3.34 -1.33 -14.03
N VAL A 88 4.49 -1.05 -13.40
CA VAL A 88 5.33 -2.11 -12.78
C VAL A 88 4.58 -2.81 -11.65
N THR A 89 3.93 -2.05 -10.78
CA THR A 89 3.20 -2.62 -9.63
C THR A 89 1.97 -3.38 -10.09
N TYR A 90 1.25 -2.90 -11.12
CA TYR A 90 0.15 -3.63 -11.75
C TYR A 90 0.61 -5.01 -12.24
N GLN A 91 1.68 -5.07 -13.03
CA GLN A 91 2.17 -6.33 -13.58
C GLN A 91 2.59 -7.30 -12.47
N THR A 92 3.26 -6.78 -11.44
CA THR A 92 3.68 -7.55 -10.27
C THR A 92 2.47 -8.14 -9.54
N PHE A 93 1.47 -7.32 -9.24
CA PHE A 93 0.26 -7.77 -8.54
C PHE A 93 -0.58 -8.72 -9.39
N TYR A 94 -0.71 -8.46 -10.67
CA TYR A 94 -1.45 -9.33 -11.58
C TYR A 94 -0.82 -10.72 -11.65
N ALA A 95 0.50 -10.80 -11.76
CA ALA A 95 1.23 -12.07 -11.68
C ALA A 95 0.98 -12.78 -10.34
N LYS A 96 1.06 -12.06 -9.22
CA LYS A 96 0.83 -12.62 -7.87
C LYS A 96 -0.60 -13.13 -7.68
N VAL A 97 -1.58 -12.41 -8.19
CA VAL A 97 -2.99 -12.82 -8.13
C VAL A 97 -3.22 -14.11 -8.93
N ARG A 98 -2.58 -14.26 -10.09
CA ARG A 98 -2.65 -15.47 -10.93
C ARG A 98 -2.05 -16.71 -10.27
N GLU A 99 -1.03 -16.54 -9.42
CA GLU A 99 -0.40 -17.63 -8.67
C GLU A 99 -1.31 -18.21 -7.58
N VAL A 100 -2.39 -17.51 -7.20
CA VAL A 100 -3.30 -17.93 -6.14
C VAL A 100 -4.48 -18.72 -6.73
N PRO A 101 -4.61 -20.02 -6.42
CA PRO A 101 -5.75 -20.82 -6.88
C PRO A 101 -7.07 -20.26 -6.36
N ASN A 102 -8.11 -20.31 -7.19
CA ASN A 102 -9.45 -19.85 -6.83
C ASN A 102 -9.46 -18.41 -6.28
N TYR A 103 -8.62 -17.52 -6.81
CA TYR A 103 -8.49 -16.19 -6.24
C TYR A 103 -9.82 -15.42 -6.19
N CYS A 104 -10.62 -15.50 -7.24
CA CYS A 104 -11.89 -14.79 -7.39
C CYS A 104 -13.04 -15.52 -6.68
N THR A 105 -12.92 -15.70 -5.36
CA THR A 105 -14.05 -16.18 -4.55
C THR A 105 -15.11 -15.09 -4.41
N ARG A 106 -16.35 -15.47 -4.13
CA ARG A 106 -17.44 -14.52 -3.88
C ARG A 106 -17.10 -13.49 -2.78
N LYS A 107 -16.50 -13.95 -1.68
CA LYS A 107 -16.02 -13.08 -0.59
C LYS A 107 -15.03 -12.03 -1.10
N ARG A 108 -14.00 -12.43 -1.85
CA ARG A 108 -13.01 -11.49 -2.40
C ARG A 108 -13.62 -10.55 -3.42
N ILE A 109 -14.55 -11.04 -4.25
CA ILE A 109 -15.27 -10.21 -5.21
C ILE A 109 -16.04 -9.10 -4.49
N ASP A 110 -16.73 -9.43 -3.40
CA ASP A 110 -17.48 -8.46 -2.60
C ASP A 110 -16.57 -7.47 -1.87
N GLU A 111 -15.34 -7.87 -1.49
CA GLU A 111 -14.30 -6.98 -0.96
C GLU A 111 -13.72 -6.05 -2.04
N ILE A 112 -13.55 -6.52 -3.27
CA ILE A 112 -12.95 -5.76 -4.38
C ILE A 112 -13.92 -4.71 -4.94
N ARG A 113 -15.21 -5.05 -5.04
CA ARG A 113 -16.24 -4.20 -5.65
C ARG A 113 -16.28 -2.75 -5.11
N PRO A 114 -16.22 -2.49 -3.78
CA PRO A 114 -16.19 -1.11 -3.30
C PRO A 114 -14.93 -0.35 -3.71
N ASP A 115 -13.77 -1.00 -3.79
CA ASP A 115 -12.54 -0.36 -4.26
C ASP A 115 -12.65 0.02 -5.74
N ILE A 116 -13.22 -0.87 -6.56
CA ILE A 116 -13.54 -0.61 -7.96
C ILE A 116 -14.46 0.62 -8.09
N ASN A 117 -15.58 0.66 -7.36
CA ASN A 117 -16.56 1.73 -7.45
C ASN A 117 -16.03 3.10 -7.00
N ARG A 118 -14.99 3.13 -6.16
CA ARG A 118 -14.35 4.41 -5.78
C ARG A 118 -13.65 5.06 -6.97
N HIS A 119 -13.18 4.26 -7.92
CA HIS A 119 -12.40 4.73 -9.05
C HIS A 119 -13.12 4.69 -10.42
N LEU A 120 -14.25 3.99 -10.53
CA LEU A 120 -15.08 3.92 -11.76
C LEU A 120 -16.10 5.05 -11.89
N ARG A 121 -15.90 6.20 -11.23
CA ARG A 121 -16.85 7.32 -11.31
C ARG A 121 -16.70 8.06 -12.64
#